data_AF-A0A968SMH2-F1
#
_entry.id   AF-A0A968SMH2-F1
#
_cell.length_a   1.000
_cell.length_b   1.000
_cell.length_c   1.000
_cell.angle_alpha   90.00
_cell.angle_beta   90.00
_cell.angle_gamma   90.00
#
_symmetry.space_group_name_H-M   'P 1'
#
loop_
_entity.id
_entity.type
_entity.pdbx_description
1 polymer ?
#
loop_
_entity_poly.entity_id
_entity_poly.type
_entity_poly.pdbx_seq_one_letter_code
_entity_poly.pdbx_strand_id
1 'polypeptide(L)' 'MPEDLTHAIRARDLSQASRAIAIMQQHMSQERVRKVVIACVEQLAWAEGDRCAAIWLLKHPHLRFMP' A
#
# COMPACT_ATOMS: atom_id res chain seq x y z
N MET A 1 -4.25 -4.22 -10.81
CA MET A 1 -5.19 -4.87 -9.87
C MET A 1 -4.64 -4.71 -8.45
N PRO A 2 -5.45 -4.66 -7.38
CA PRO A 2 -4.96 -4.52 -5.99
C PRO A 2 -3.98 -5.63 -5.58
N GLU A 3 -4.12 -6.80 -6.19
CA GLU A 3 -3.26 -7.97 -6.00
C GLU A 3 -1.82 -7.73 -6.49
N ASP A 4 -1.65 -7.05 -7.64
CA ASP A 4 -0.33 -6.72 -8.20
C ASP A 4 0.45 -5.79 -7.26
N LEU A 5 -0.24 -4.81 -6.67
CA LEU A 5 0.36 -3.86 -5.74
C LEU A 5 0.75 -4.57 -4.44
N THR A 6 -0.13 -5.43 -3.91
CA THR A 6 0.14 -6.20 -2.69
C THR A 6 1.34 -7.12 -2.88
N HIS A 7 1.42 -7.82 -4.02
CA HIS A 7 2.56 -8.66 -4.36
C HIS A 7 3.86 -7.87 -4.48
N ALA A 8 3.84 -6.72 -5.18
CA ALA A 8 5.01 -5.87 -5.33
C ALA A 8 5.51 -5.30 -3.98
N ILE A 9 4.60 -4.87 -3.10
CA ILE A 9 4.96 -4.40 -1.76
C ILE A 9 5.54 -5.55 -0.93
N ARG A 10 4.94 -6.75 -0.97
CA ARG A 10 5.45 -7.95 -0.29
C ARG A 10 6.86 -8.32 -0.77
N ALA A 11 7.09 -8.27 -2.08
CA ALA A 11 8.39 -8.53 -2.71
C ALA A 11 9.42 -7.40 -2.49
N ARG A 12 9.01 -6.26 -1.89
CA ARG A 12 9.80 -5.02 -1.78
C ARG A 12 10.32 -4.53 -3.13
N ASP A 13 9.59 -4.83 -4.20
CA ASP A 13 9.89 -4.39 -5.56
C ASP A 13 9.32 -3.00 -5.79
N LEU A 14 10.15 -2.00 -5.56
CA LEU A 14 9.80 -0.59 -5.74
C LEU A 14 9.42 -0.25 -7.18
N SER A 15 10.00 -0.93 -8.17
CA SER A 15 9.73 -0.69 -9.58
C SER A 15 8.33 -1.16 -9.94
N GLN A 16 7.98 -2.38 -9.54
CA GLN A 16 6.64 -2.92 -9.77
C GLN A 16 5.57 -2.18 -8.97
N ALA A 17 5.84 -1.83 -7.72
CA ALA A 17 4.91 -1.06 -6.89
C ALA A 17 4.63 0.33 -7.51
N SER A 18 5.67 1.01 -8.01
CA SER A 18 5.51 2.32 -8.66
C SER A 18 4.70 2.23 -9.95
N ARG A 19 4.92 1.18 -10.77
CA ARG A 19 4.11 0.93 -11.97
C ARG A 19 2.65 0.66 -11.63
N ALA A 20 2.38 -0.18 -10.64
CA ALA A 20 1.02 -0.48 -10.19
C ALA A 20 0.30 0.80 -9.72
N ILE A 21 0.98 1.65 -8.94
CA ILE A 21 0.46 2.95 -8.50
C ILE A 21 0.19 3.87 -9.69
N ALA A 22 1.12 3.97 -10.65
CA ALA A 22 0.95 4.82 -11.84
C ALA A 22 -0.27 4.39 -12.68
N ILE A 23 -0.48 3.08 -12.84
CA ILE A 23 -1.67 2.55 -13.52
C ILE A 23 -2.94 2.90 -12.74
N MET A 24 -2.93 2.74 -11.41
CA MET A 24 -4.09 3.10 -10.58
C MET A 24 -4.41 4.60 -10.66
N GLN A 25 -3.41 5.47 -10.74
CA GLN A 25 -3.59 6.92 -10.89
C GLN A 25 -4.24 7.34 -12.22
N GLN A 26 -4.16 6.50 -13.27
CA GLN A 26 -4.85 6.76 -14.53
C GLN A 26 -6.36 6.55 -14.44
N HIS A 27 -6.82 5.75 -13.48
CA HIS A 27 -8.23 5.33 -13.36
C HIS A 27 -8.89 5.78 -12.06
N MET A 28 -8.13 6.35 -11.12
CA MET A 28 -8.61 6.70 -9.79
C MET A 28 -8.00 8.02 -9.30
N SER A 29 -8.73 8.73 -8.42
CA SER A 29 -8.18 9.92 -7.75
C SER A 29 -7.01 9.55 -6.85
N GLN A 30 -6.07 10.48 -6.66
CA GLN A 30 -4.90 10.26 -5.81
C GLN A 30 -5.26 9.83 -4.38
N GLU A 31 -6.35 10.38 -3.83
CA GLU A 31 -6.87 9.99 -2.52
C GLU A 31 -7.27 8.51 -2.48
N ARG A 32 -7.95 8.03 -3.54
CA ARG A 32 -8.39 6.64 -3.63
C ARG A 32 -7.22 5.69 -3.83
N VAL A 33 -6.22 6.08 -4.62
CA VAL A 33 -4.96 5.32 -4.76
C VAL A 33 -4.24 5.21 -3.42
N ARG A 34 -4.16 6.32 -2.68
CA ARG A 34 -3.56 6.33 -1.33
C ARG A 34 -4.29 5.40 -0.37
N LYS A 35 -5.63 5.42 -0.35
CA LYS A 35 -6.45 4.49 0.47
C LYS A 35 -6.16 3.03 0.11
N VAL A 36 -6.03 2.70 -1.18
CA VAL A 36 -5.68 1.34 -1.64
C VAL A 36 -4.27 0.92 -1.18
N VAL A 37 -3.27 1.79 -1.35
CA VAL A 37 -1.88 1.51 -0.90
C VAL A 37 -1.85 1.23 0.60
N ILE A 38 -2.54 2.04 1.40
CA ILE A 38 -2.58 1.85 2.86
C ILE A 38 -3.26 0.54 3.22
N ALA A 39 -4.39 0.20 2.58
CA ALA A 39 -5.07 -1.06 2.80
C ALA A 39 -4.18 -2.28 2.49
N CYS A 40 -3.40 -2.24 1.39
CA CYS A 40 -2.42 -3.28 1.07
C CYS A 40 -1.35 -3.42 2.16
N VAL A 41 -0.82 -2.31 2.67
CA VAL A 41 0.19 -2.34 3.74
C VAL A 41 -0.41 -2.83 5.06
N GLU A 42 -1.65 -2.46 5.39
CA GLU A 42 -2.36 -2.97 6.57
C GLU A 42 -2.62 -4.48 6.48
N GLN A 43 -3.00 -4.98 5.30
CA GLN A 43 -3.15 -6.42 5.07
C GLN A 43 -1.83 -7.15 5.33
N LEU A 44 -0.71 -6.67 4.76
CA LEU A 44 0.61 -7.26 4.99
C LEU A 44 0.99 -7.23 6.49
N ALA A 45 0.75 -6.11 7.16
CA ALA A 45 1.09 -5.95 8.58
C ALA A 45 0.26 -6.86 9.51
N TRP A 46 -1.06 -6.89 9.33
CA TRP A 46 -1.97 -7.47 10.33
C TRP A 46 -2.47 -8.87 9.97
N ALA A 47 -2.70 -9.14 8.67
CA ALA A 47 -3.14 -10.47 8.24
C ALA A 47 -1.96 -11.41 8.00
N GLU A 48 -0.84 -10.89 7.49
CA GLU A 48 0.32 -11.71 7.11
C GLU A 48 1.50 -11.61 8.09
N GLY A 49 1.44 -10.67 9.05
CA GLY A 49 2.46 -10.51 10.07
C GLY A 49 3.76 -9.87 9.58
N ASP A 50 3.74 -9.13 8.47
CA ASP A 50 4.92 -8.39 7.98
C ASP A 50 5.28 -7.27 8.98
N ARG A 51 6.35 -7.52 9.73
CA ARG A 51 6.85 -6.60 10.76
C ARG A 51 7.33 -5.27 10.17
N CYS A 52 7.89 -5.26 8.96
CA CYS A 52 8.34 -4.03 8.30
C CYS A 52 7.15 -3.15 7.93
N ALA A 53 6.09 -3.74 7.39
CA ALA A 53 4.83 -3.05 7.10
C ALA A 53 4.21 -2.49 8.40
N ALA A 54 4.16 -3.30 9.46
CA ALA A 54 3.65 -2.87 10.78
C ALA A 54 4.46 -1.70 11.36
N ILE A 55 5.79 -1.78 11.36
CA ILE A 55 6.67 -0.69 11.84
C ILE A 55 6.46 0.57 11.00
N TRP A 56 6.34 0.45 9.68
CA TRP A 56 6.11 1.58 8.81
C TRP A 56 4.77 2.27 9.12
N LEU A 57 3.69 1.50 9.30
CA LEU A 57 2.38 2.05 9.70
C LEU A 57 2.45 2.77 11.05
N LEU A 58 3.13 2.18 12.04
CA LEU A 58 3.31 2.79 13.36
C LEU A 58 4.12 4.10 13.31
N LYS A 59 5.06 4.22 12.37
CA LYS A 59 5.82 5.46 12.14
C LYS A 59 5.01 6.54 11.40
N HIS A 60 3.93 6.17 10.71
CA HIS A 60 3.12 7.09 9.91
C HIS A 60 1.62 7.05 10.31
N PRO A 61 1.29 7.35 11.58
CA PRO A 61 -0.08 7.21 12.10
C PRO A 61 -1.10 8.13 11.40
N HIS A 62 -0.65 9.28 10.88
CA HIS A 62 -1.48 10.23 10.14
C HIS A 62 -1.98 9.69 8.79
N LEU A 63 -1.40 8.60 8.28
CA LEU A 63 -1.89 7.95 7.07
C LEU A 63 -3.12 7.09 7.36
N ARG A 64 -3.25 6.56 8.58
CA ARG A 64 -4.34 5.65 8.99
C ARG A 64 -5.67 6.37 9.24
N PHE A 65 -5.60 7.64 9.64
CA PHE A 65 -6.75 8.46 10.00
C PHE A 65 -6.83 9.68 9.08
N MET A 66 -7.26 9.48 7.84
CA MET A 66 -7.82 10.57 7.05
C MET A 66 -9.22 10.17 6.59
N PRO A 67 -10.28 10.92 6.98
CA PRO A 67 -11.64 10.70 6.49
C PRO A 67 -11.69 10.79 4.95
#